data_AF-A0A7S1Y558-F1
#
_entry.id   AF-A0A7S1Y558-F1
#
_cell.length_a   1.000
_cell.length_b   1.000
_cell.length_c   1.000
_cell.angle_alpha   90.00
_cell.angle_beta   90.00
_cell.angle_gamma   90.00
#
_symmetry.space_group_name_H-M   'P 1'
#
loop_
_entity.id
_entity.type
_entity.pdbx_description
1 polymer ?
#
loop_
_entity_poly.entity_id
_entity_poly.type
_entity_poly.pdbx_seq_one_letter_code
_entity_poly.pdbx_strand_id
1 'polypeptide(L)'
;EREYYNRRRFAYYLMLTCSIAWSVLVGLYCVNLIIHMATPADHWLRFPSLAMSCDTIADVMTKVLYLKIIVEAHQSVFASDLRTIRQLNELKQLMSTLWVSSSDVIVISTKQTERRHATMLSPSFLSLVGATLPPGAGQAAALVLETDRGKIQSAYYVDISIISDPYPDRIDQQMLLALEDLSNNTVQQALRITNATLTAGKSFGTFGGDSTKQQASDPTLRALSIVSCNEESGGDTASKVMCEMKVSRHTEQTTVAVVRDVTERYRRFEAERRVHAETIARQRDMHTANRFTRHEVKNGLLSSIELCRTLGQSLKELRTVMTGNKSSNVASQDSVLSDAREFLDNKALKS
;
A
#
# COMPACT_ATOMS: atom_id res chain seq x y z
N GLU A 1 -9.45 15.38 -28.33
CA GLU A 1 -9.26 16.29 -29.49
C GLU A 1 -9.14 15.57 -30.84
N ARG A 2 -8.28 14.54 -30.98
CA ARG A 2 -8.08 13.81 -32.24
C ARG A 2 -9.35 13.16 -32.81
N GLU A 3 -10.21 12.61 -31.96
CA GLU A 3 -11.51 12.05 -32.38
C GLU A 3 -12.45 13.10 -32.95
N TYR A 4 -12.46 14.30 -32.35
CA TYR A 4 -13.30 15.40 -32.78
C TYR A 4 -12.83 15.96 -34.14
N TYR A 5 -11.51 16.03 -34.35
CA TYR A 5 -10.92 16.37 -35.64
C TYR A 5 -11.29 15.33 -36.71
N ASN A 6 -11.19 14.03 -36.41
CA ASN A 6 -11.55 12.96 -37.34
C ASN A 6 -13.04 13.00 -37.72
N ARG A 7 -13.93 13.26 -36.75
CA ARG A 7 -15.37 13.43 -37.03
C ARG A 7 -15.66 14.62 -37.96
N ARG A 8 -15.02 15.76 -37.73
CA ARG A 8 -15.16 16.94 -38.60
C ARG A 8 -14.64 16.67 -40.01
N ARG A 9 -13.46 16.06 -40.12
CA ARG A 9 -12.87 15.68 -41.41
C ARG A 9 -13.78 14.71 -42.17
N PHE A 10 -14.37 13.75 -41.47
CA PHE A 10 -15.29 12.80 -42.07
C PHE A 10 -16.58 13.47 -42.56
N ALA A 11 -17.22 14.29 -41.72
CA ALA A 11 -18.41 15.05 -42.11
C ALA A 11 -18.14 15.94 -43.33
N TYR A 12 -16.96 16.56 -43.40
CA TYR A 12 -16.54 17.35 -44.54
C TYR A 12 -16.44 16.49 -45.82
N TYR A 13 -15.80 15.32 -45.77
CA TYR A 13 -15.71 14.44 -46.94
C TYR A 13 -17.08 13.95 -47.40
N LEU A 14 -17.97 13.59 -46.48
CA LEU A 14 -19.34 13.17 -46.83
C LEU A 14 -20.10 14.28 -47.56
N MET A 15 -20.03 15.51 -47.04
CA MET A 15 -20.65 16.69 -47.65
C MET A 15 -20.02 17.03 -49.01
N LEU A 16 -18.70 16.93 -49.12
CA LEU A 16 -17.97 17.18 -50.36
C LEU A 16 -18.35 16.15 -51.43
N THR A 17 -18.35 14.86 -51.11
CA THR A 17 -18.75 13.82 -52.06
C THR A 17 -20.21 13.96 -52.48
N CYS A 18 -21.10 14.29 -51.53
CA CYS A 18 -22.50 14.58 -51.83
C CYS A 18 -22.62 15.76 -52.81
N SER A 19 -21.93 16.88 -52.53
CA SER A 19 -21.94 18.05 -53.40
C SER A 19 -21.38 17.75 -54.80
N ILE A 20 -20.28 17.00 -54.90
CA ILE A 20 -19.70 16.57 -56.18
C ILE A 20 -20.69 15.70 -56.94
N ALA A 21 -21.28 14.70 -56.29
CA ALA A 21 -22.24 13.79 -56.88
C ALA A 21 -23.46 14.52 -57.49
N TRP A 22 -24.07 15.41 -56.71
CA TRP A 22 -25.20 16.21 -57.20
C TRP A 22 -24.78 17.15 -58.33
N SER A 23 -23.60 17.75 -58.24
CA SER A 23 -23.08 18.61 -59.31
C SER A 23 -22.83 17.85 -60.61
N VAL A 24 -22.33 16.61 -60.53
CA VAL A 24 -22.15 15.72 -61.69
C VAL A 24 -23.50 15.37 -62.32
N LEU A 25 -24.53 15.07 -61.52
CA LEU A 25 -25.87 14.76 -62.03
C LEU A 25 -26.49 15.96 -62.76
N VAL A 26 -26.43 17.15 -62.17
CA VAL A 26 -26.88 18.39 -62.83
C VAL A 26 -26.07 18.67 -64.11
N GLY A 27 -24.75 18.45 -64.05
CA GLY A 27 -23.86 18.60 -65.20
C GLY A 27 -24.23 17.67 -66.36
N LEU A 28 -24.49 16.39 -66.07
CA LEU A 28 -24.94 15.41 -67.06
C LEU A 28 -26.28 15.81 -67.68
N TYR A 29 -27.22 16.30 -66.86
CA TYR A 29 -28.50 16.81 -67.36
C TYR A 29 -28.32 18.01 -68.31
N CYS A 30 -27.47 18.98 -67.94
CA CYS A 30 -27.17 20.13 -68.80
C CYS A 30 -26.48 19.72 -70.11
N VAL A 31 -25.51 18.79 -70.05
CA VAL A 31 -24.84 18.25 -71.24
C VAL A 31 -25.85 17.56 -72.15
N ASN A 32 -26.75 16.76 -71.58
CA ASN A 32 -27.81 16.10 -72.35
C ASN A 32 -28.74 17.13 -73.03
N LEU A 33 -29.13 18.20 -72.33
CA LEU A 33 -29.91 19.30 -72.91
C LEU A 33 -29.18 19.98 -74.08
N ILE A 34 -27.89 20.28 -73.92
CA ILE A 34 -27.07 20.90 -74.96
C ILE A 34 -26.95 19.97 -76.17
N ILE A 35 -26.74 18.66 -75.97
CA ILE A 35 -26.71 17.67 -77.05
C ILE A 35 -28.04 17.69 -77.82
N HIS A 36 -29.18 17.69 -77.12
CA HIS A 36 -30.50 17.77 -77.76
C HIS A 36 -30.74 19.06 -78.54
N MET A 37 -30.15 20.19 -78.11
CA MET A 37 -30.25 21.46 -78.82
C MET A 37 -29.30 21.55 -80.02
N ALA A 38 -28.08 21.05 -79.90
CA ALA A 38 -27.03 21.21 -80.90
C ALA A 38 -27.06 20.14 -82.00
N THR A 39 -27.62 18.96 -81.74
CA THR A 39 -27.61 17.85 -82.70
C THR A 39 -28.90 17.76 -83.52
N PRO A 40 -28.79 17.49 -84.84
CA PRO A 40 -29.95 17.28 -85.70
C PRO A 40 -30.73 16.03 -85.28
N ALA A 41 -32.01 15.96 -85.66
CA ALA A 41 -32.94 14.93 -85.18
C ALA A 41 -32.49 13.49 -85.44
N ASP A 42 -31.71 13.26 -86.50
CA ASP A 42 -31.28 11.93 -86.92
C ASP A 42 -29.97 11.47 -86.24
N HIS A 43 -29.35 12.31 -85.41
CA HIS A 43 -28.09 11.96 -84.77
C HIS A 43 -28.31 10.98 -83.61
N TRP A 44 -27.54 9.89 -83.59
CA TRP A 44 -27.63 8.82 -82.59
C TRP A 44 -27.45 9.28 -81.13
N LEU A 45 -26.70 10.36 -80.88
CA LEU A 45 -26.58 10.96 -79.54
C LEU A 45 -27.90 11.49 -78.97
N ARG A 46 -28.93 11.68 -79.81
CA ARG A 46 -30.25 12.19 -79.43
C ARG A 46 -31.20 11.08 -78.97
N PHE A 47 -30.76 9.82 -78.91
CA PHE A 47 -31.63 8.74 -78.46
C PHE A 47 -32.00 8.90 -76.97
N PRO A 48 -33.29 8.93 -76.62
CA PRO A 48 -33.73 9.12 -75.23
C PRO A 48 -33.28 8.00 -74.29
N SER A 49 -33.04 6.80 -74.83
CA SER A 49 -32.51 5.66 -74.07
C SER A 49 -31.07 5.87 -73.60
N LEU A 50 -30.24 6.61 -74.36
CA LEU A 50 -28.85 6.87 -74.00
C LEU A 50 -28.75 7.82 -72.80
N ALA A 51 -29.55 8.89 -72.81
CA ALA A 51 -29.66 9.82 -71.70
C ALA A 51 -30.10 9.10 -70.42
N MET A 52 -31.19 8.33 -70.49
CA MET A 52 -31.70 7.55 -69.36
C MET A 52 -30.67 6.54 -68.84
N SER A 53 -29.92 5.91 -69.75
CA SER A 53 -28.86 4.95 -69.37
C SER A 53 -27.67 5.65 -68.70
N CYS A 54 -27.27 6.82 -69.18
CA CYS A 54 -26.17 7.60 -68.59
C CYS A 54 -26.55 8.10 -67.19
N ASP A 55 -27.75 8.65 -67.03
CA ASP A 55 -28.26 9.14 -65.75
C ASP A 55 -28.39 8.01 -64.72
N THR A 56 -28.89 6.84 -65.14
CA THR A 56 -29.02 5.68 -64.23
C THR A 56 -27.66 5.10 -63.82
N ILE A 57 -26.68 5.03 -64.74
CA ILE A 57 -25.31 4.59 -64.40
C ILE A 57 -24.66 5.58 -63.43
N ALA A 58 -24.79 6.88 -63.68
CA ALA A 58 -24.24 7.92 -62.80
C ALA A 58 -24.87 7.90 -61.41
N ASP A 59 -26.19 7.69 -61.31
CA ASP A 59 -26.92 7.54 -60.04
C ASP A 59 -26.46 6.30 -59.27
N VAL A 60 -26.36 5.14 -59.93
CA VAL A 60 -25.89 3.89 -59.29
C VAL A 60 -24.44 4.04 -58.81
N MET A 61 -23.55 4.57 -59.65
CA MET A 61 -22.14 4.80 -59.28
C MET A 61 -22.02 5.74 -58.07
N THR A 62 -22.80 6.83 -58.09
CA THR A 62 -22.86 7.78 -56.98
C THR A 62 -23.34 7.11 -55.69
N LYS A 63 -24.41 6.31 -55.75
CA LYS A 63 -24.95 5.59 -54.58
C LYS A 63 -23.96 4.57 -54.04
N VAL A 64 -23.27 3.83 -54.90
CA VAL A 64 -22.24 2.85 -54.48
C VAL A 64 -21.06 3.55 -53.81
N LEU A 65 -20.57 4.65 -54.38
CA LEU A 65 -19.49 5.45 -53.78
C LEU A 65 -19.91 6.03 -52.42
N TYR A 66 -21.13 6.57 -52.34
CA TYR A 66 -21.66 7.12 -51.10
C TYR A 66 -21.83 6.06 -50.01
N LEU A 67 -22.39 4.89 -50.36
CA LEU A 67 -22.53 3.77 -49.43
C LEU A 67 -21.17 3.26 -48.96
N LYS A 68 -20.19 3.12 -49.87
CA LYS A 68 -18.83 2.71 -49.52
C LYS A 68 -18.21 3.67 -48.49
N ILE A 69 -18.30 4.97 -48.73
CA ILE A 69 -17.78 6.00 -47.81
C ILE A 69 -18.49 5.90 -46.45
N ILE A 70 -19.81 5.73 -46.42
CA ILE A 70 -20.56 5.57 -45.16
C ILE A 70 -20.11 4.31 -44.41
N VAL A 71 -19.93 3.18 -45.11
CA VAL A 71 -19.50 1.93 -44.47
C VAL A 71 -18.09 2.05 -43.92
N GLU A 72 -17.15 2.59 -44.70
CA GLU A 72 -15.78 2.84 -44.24
C GLU A 72 -15.75 3.80 -43.04
N ALA A 73 -16.59 4.83 -43.07
CA ALA A 73 -16.74 5.75 -41.95
C ALA A 73 -17.29 5.07 -40.72
N HIS A 74 -18.36 4.30 -40.89
CA HIS A 74 -19.01 3.60 -39.81
C HIS A 74 -18.04 2.62 -39.18
N GLN A 75 -17.29 1.87 -39.99
CA GLN A 75 -16.22 0.99 -39.50
C GLN A 75 -15.12 1.80 -38.81
N SER A 76 -14.69 2.95 -39.35
CA SER A 76 -13.63 3.76 -38.72
C SER A 76 -14.05 4.42 -37.40
N VAL A 77 -15.33 4.82 -37.27
CA VAL A 77 -15.88 5.54 -36.11
C VAL A 77 -16.45 4.59 -35.06
N PHE A 78 -17.10 3.51 -35.51
CA PHE A 78 -17.81 2.54 -34.69
C PHE A 78 -17.17 1.14 -34.70
N ALA A 79 -15.95 0.97 -35.19
CA ALA A 79 -15.17 -0.21 -34.81
C ALA A 79 -14.95 -0.15 -33.29
N SER A 80 -15.89 -0.78 -32.57
CA SER A 80 -15.80 -1.09 -31.15
C SER A 80 -14.42 -1.64 -30.83
N ASP A 81 -13.89 -2.45 -31.73
CA ASP A 81 -12.64 -3.18 -31.57
C ASP A 81 -11.44 -2.24 -31.57
N LEU A 82 -11.41 -1.22 -32.45
CA LEU A 82 -10.33 -0.23 -32.44
C LEU A 82 -10.38 0.63 -31.17
N ARG A 83 -11.59 0.93 -30.67
CA ARG A 83 -11.77 1.69 -29.44
C ARG A 83 -11.35 0.87 -28.21
N THR A 84 -11.76 -0.39 -28.12
CA THR A 84 -11.37 -1.27 -27.01
C THR A 84 -9.88 -1.54 -27.02
N ILE A 85 -9.27 -1.79 -28.19
CA ILE A 85 -7.81 -1.95 -28.32
C ILE A 85 -7.08 -0.66 -27.87
N ARG A 86 -7.57 0.52 -28.27
CA ARG A 86 -6.97 1.78 -27.83
C ARG A 86 -7.08 1.98 -26.32
N GLN A 87 -8.27 1.78 -25.76
CA GLN A 87 -8.50 1.88 -24.31
C GLN A 87 -7.66 0.87 -23.54
N LEU A 88 -7.53 -0.35 -24.06
CA LEU A 88 -6.65 -1.37 -23.50
C LEU A 88 -5.19 -0.90 -23.54
N ASN A 89 -4.72 -0.32 -24.64
CA ASN A 89 -3.36 0.19 -24.75
C ASN A 89 -3.10 1.39 -23.83
N GLU A 90 -4.04 2.33 -23.72
CA GLU A 90 -3.98 3.44 -22.78
C GLU A 90 -3.96 2.92 -21.33
N LEU A 91 -4.78 1.93 -21.00
CA LEU A 91 -4.79 1.28 -19.69
C LEU A 91 -3.49 0.52 -19.42
N LYS A 92 -2.94 -0.21 -20.40
CA LYS A 92 -1.64 -0.89 -20.31
C LYS A 92 -0.52 0.12 -20.03
N GLN A 93 -0.51 1.25 -20.74
CA GLN A 93 0.49 2.30 -20.54
C GLN A 93 0.37 2.94 -19.15
N LEU A 94 -0.85 3.23 -18.70
CA LEU A 94 -1.11 3.73 -17.35
C LEU A 94 -0.65 2.72 -16.30
N MET A 95 -0.97 1.44 -16.48
CA MET A 95 -0.57 0.37 -15.55
C MET A 95 0.94 0.19 -15.51
N SER A 96 1.61 0.22 -16.67
CA SER A 96 3.08 0.18 -16.77
C SER A 96 3.71 1.36 -16.04
N THR A 97 3.16 2.57 -16.23
CA THR A 97 3.63 3.77 -15.53
C THR A 97 3.45 3.61 -14.02
N LEU A 98 2.27 3.18 -13.55
CA LEU A 98 2.00 2.94 -12.13
C LEU A 98 2.91 1.88 -11.53
N TRP A 99 3.20 0.82 -12.29
CA TRP A 99 4.07 -0.26 -11.86
C TRP A 99 5.53 0.17 -11.69
N VAL A 100 6.02 1.05 -12.57
CA VAL A 100 7.38 1.59 -12.48
C VAL A 100 7.47 2.71 -11.43
N SER A 101 6.42 3.53 -11.29
CA SER A 101 6.41 4.67 -10.36
C SER A 101 5.97 4.31 -8.93
N SER A 102 5.57 3.07 -8.65
CA SER A 102 5.07 2.71 -7.33
C SER A 102 6.21 2.70 -6.30
N SER A 103 6.01 3.37 -5.16
CA SER A 103 6.90 3.22 -4.01
C SER A 103 6.70 1.87 -3.30
N ASP A 104 5.48 1.35 -3.35
CA ASP A 104 5.13 0.05 -2.79
C ASP A 104 5.55 -1.06 -3.78
N VAL A 105 5.93 -2.21 -3.23
CA VAL A 105 6.26 -3.40 -4.02
C VAL A 105 4.96 -4.14 -4.34
N ILE A 106 4.69 -4.32 -5.63
CA ILE A 106 3.54 -5.08 -6.09
C ILE A 106 4.01 -6.50 -6.40
N VAL A 107 3.33 -7.48 -5.82
CA VAL A 107 3.64 -8.91 -5.98
C VAL A 107 2.43 -9.58 -6.63
N ILE A 108 2.62 -10.14 -7.81
CA ILE A 108 1.58 -10.88 -8.54
C ILE A 108 2.03 -12.33 -8.61
N SER A 109 1.33 -13.21 -7.91
CA SER A 109 1.57 -14.65 -7.95
C SER A 109 0.45 -15.35 -8.71
N THR A 110 0.81 -16.06 -9.76
CA THR A 110 -0.08 -16.91 -10.57
C THR A 110 0.27 -18.38 -10.38
N LYS A 111 -0.76 -19.20 -10.19
CA LYS A 111 -0.66 -20.65 -10.08
C LYS A 111 -0.67 -21.24 -11.49
N GLN A 112 0.50 -21.69 -11.98
CA GLN A 112 0.61 -22.36 -13.29
C GLN A 112 0.13 -23.82 -13.21
N THR A 113 0.51 -24.53 -12.15
CA THR A 113 0.09 -25.91 -11.87
C THR A 113 -0.23 -26.06 -10.38
N GLU A 114 -0.69 -27.23 -9.93
CA GLU A 114 -0.93 -27.45 -8.49
C GLU A 114 0.28 -27.20 -7.60
N ARG A 115 1.49 -27.35 -8.15
CA ARG A 115 2.74 -27.28 -7.40
C ARG A 115 3.62 -26.08 -7.79
N ARG A 116 3.46 -25.58 -9.02
CA ARG A 116 4.26 -24.49 -9.59
C ARG A 116 3.53 -23.16 -9.56
N HIS A 117 4.21 -22.16 -9.00
CA HIS A 117 3.76 -20.77 -8.95
C HIS A 117 4.78 -19.87 -9.66
N ALA A 118 4.30 -18.97 -10.50
CA ALA A 118 5.10 -17.89 -11.08
C ALA A 118 4.73 -16.60 -10.34
N THR A 119 5.73 -15.94 -9.74
CA THR A 119 5.54 -14.72 -8.97
C THR A 119 6.36 -13.60 -9.58
N MET A 120 5.70 -12.49 -9.91
CA MET A 120 6.33 -11.30 -10.45
C MET A 120 6.33 -10.19 -9.38
N LEU A 121 7.49 -9.61 -9.14
CA LEU A 121 7.71 -8.49 -8.22
C LEU A 121 8.03 -7.22 -9.00
N SER A 122 7.46 -6.08 -8.58
CA SER A 122 7.72 -4.79 -9.21
C SER A 122 9.17 -4.31 -8.99
N PRO A 123 9.68 -3.40 -9.85
CA PRO A 123 11.03 -2.85 -9.74
C PRO A 123 11.36 -2.26 -8.36
N SER A 124 10.34 -1.72 -7.67
CA SER A 124 10.44 -1.16 -6.32
C SER A 124 10.97 -2.18 -5.30
N PHE A 125 10.87 -3.48 -5.58
CA PHE A 125 11.43 -4.55 -4.77
C PHE A 125 12.94 -4.38 -4.55
N LEU A 126 13.67 -3.96 -5.57
CA LEU A 126 15.13 -3.80 -5.46
C LEU A 126 15.49 -2.67 -4.51
N SER A 127 14.74 -1.56 -4.59
CA SER A 127 14.87 -0.46 -3.63
C SER A 127 14.52 -0.88 -2.20
N LEU A 128 13.55 -1.78 -2.02
CA LEU A 128 13.17 -2.30 -0.71
C LEU A 128 14.28 -3.16 -0.07
N VAL A 129 14.99 -3.94 -0.89
CA VAL A 129 16.06 -4.84 -0.45
C VAL A 129 17.43 -4.13 -0.38
N GLY A 130 17.54 -2.93 -0.97
CA GLY A 130 18.81 -2.24 -1.14
C GLY A 130 19.69 -2.85 -2.24
N ALA A 131 19.08 -3.62 -3.16
CA ALA A 131 19.79 -4.25 -4.27
C ALA A 131 19.87 -3.30 -5.47
N THR A 132 21.00 -3.30 -6.17
CA THR A 132 21.15 -2.59 -7.44
C THR A 132 20.76 -3.49 -8.61
N LEU A 133 20.11 -2.90 -9.60
CA LEU A 133 19.75 -3.62 -10.82
C LEU A 133 21.03 -4.03 -11.59
N PRO A 134 21.13 -5.27 -12.10
CA PRO A 134 22.30 -5.70 -12.87
C PRO A 134 22.45 -4.85 -14.15
N PRO A 135 23.69 -4.56 -14.58
CA PRO A 135 23.94 -3.78 -15.78
C PRO A 135 23.39 -4.51 -17.00
N GLY A 136 22.39 -3.91 -17.68
CA GLY A 136 21.76 -4.48 -18.88
C GLY A 136 20.30 -4.89 -18.69
N ALA A 137 19.83 -5.05 -17.44
CA ALA A 137 18.39 -5.04 -17.19
C ALA A 137 17.89 -3.61 -17.34
N GLY A 138 16.92 -3.37 -18.24
CA GLY A 138 16.37 -2.04 -18.47
C GLY A 138 15.83 -1.41 -17.18
N GLN A 139 15.71 -0.07 -17.13
CA GLN A 139 15.29 0.68 -15.93
C GLN A 139 13.96 0.23 -15.30
N ALA A 140 13.15 -0.54 -16.05
CA ALA A 140 11.84 -1.05 -15.66
C ALA A 140 11.79 -2.58 -15.65
N ALA A 141 12.81 -3.25 -15.11
CA ALA A 141 12.81 -4.70 -15.00
C ALA A 141 12.02 -5.20 -13.77
N ALA A 142 11.05 -6.09 -13.99
CA ALA A 142 10.37 -6.85 -12.95
C ALA A 142 11.15 -8.13 -12.62
N LEU A 143 11.20 -8.54 -11.36
CA LEU A 143 11.79 -9.82 -10.97
C LEU A 143 10.72 -10.91 -11.03
N VAL A 144 10.94 -11.94 -11.83
CA VAL A 144 10.05 -13.11 -11.92
C VAL A 144 10.72 -14.30 -11.23
N LEU A 145 9.98 -14.95 -10.35
CA LEU A 145 10.37 -16.13 -9.61
C LEU A 145 9.43 -17.27 -9.97
N GLU A 146 9.99 -18.38 -10.42
CA GLU A 146 9.25 -19.61 -10.55
C GLU A 146 9.59 -20.50 -9.36
N THR A 147 8.56 -20.87 -8.62
CA THR A 147 8.70 -21.67 -7.42
C THR A 147 7.90 -22.96 -7.55
N ASP A 148 8.47 -24.05 -7.09
CA ASP A 148 7.81 -25.36 -6.97
C ASP A 148 7.91 -25.82 -5.53
N ARG A 149 6.75 -26.02 -4.88
CA ARG A 149 6.66 -26.39 -3.46
C ARG A 149 7.49 -25.48 -2.53
N GLY A 150 7.56 -24.19 -2.85
CA GLY A 150 8.31 -23.19 -2.07
C GLY A 150 9.83 -23.21 -2.28
N LYS A 151 10.34 -23.99 -3.23
CA LYS A 151 11.73 -23.93 -3.70
C LYS A 151 11.81 -23.14 -5.00
N ILE A 152 12.86 -22.33 -5.16
CA ILE A 152 13.11 -21.58 -6.40
C ILE A 152 13.57 -22.57 -7.47
N GLN A 153 12.85 -22.61 -8.59
CA GLN A 153 13.30 -23.31 -9.80
C GLN A 153 14.08 -22.36 -10.70
N SER A 154 13.57 -21.15 -10.90
CA SER A 154 14.19 -20.13 -11.73
C SER A 154 13.87 -18.73 -11.17
N ALA A 155 14.75 -17.79 -11.44
CA ALA A 155 14.63 -16.37 -11.10
C ALA A 155 15.25 -15.55 -12.23
N TYR A 156 14.50 -14.65 -12.83
CA TYR A 156 14.96 -13.85 -13.96
C TYR A 156 14.31 -12.48 -13.97
N TYR A 157 15.01 -11.51 -14.56
CA TYR A 157 14.48 -10.17 -14.76
C TYR A 157 13.76 -10.08 -16.11
N VAL A 158 12.57 -9.49 -16.10
CA VAL A 158 11.76 -9.26 -17.30
C VAL A 158 11.62 -7.77 -17.51
N ASP A 159 12.04 -7.28 -18.67
CA ASP A 159 11.74 -5.91 -19.08
C ASP A 159 10.25 -5.79 -19.39
N ILE A 160 9.57 -4.90 -18.68
CA ILE A 160 8.13 -4.69 -18.78
C ILE A 160 7.74 -4.11 -20.14
N SER A 161 8.67 -3.46 -20.84
CA SER A 161 8.42 -3.01 -22.22
C SER A 161 8.03 -4.17 -23.14
N ILE A 162 8.55 -5.37 -22.89
CA ILE A 162 8.25 -6.59 -23.64
C ILE A 162 6.82 -7.08 -23.37
N ILE A 163 6.31 -6.92 -22.14
CA ILE A 163 4.94 -7.31 -21.75
C ILE A 163 3.88 -6.47 -22.50
N SER A 164 4.27 -5.29 -22.99
CA SER A 164 3.39 -4.43 -23.77
C SER A 164 3.20 -4.91 -25.22
N ASP A 165 4.07 -5.80 -25.72
CA ASP A 165 3.99 -6.33 -27.09
C ASP A 165 2.87 -7.39 -27.21
N PRO A 166 1.92 -7.25 -28.15
CA PRO A 166 0.82 -8.20 -28.34
C PRO A 166 1.25 -9.60 -28.83
N TYR A 167 2.52 -9.81 -29.21
CA TYR A 167 3.02 -11.10 -29.71
C TYR A 167 4.12 -11.69 -28.79
N PRO A 168 3.74 -12.49 -27.79
CA PRO A 168 4.68 -13.07 -26.82
C PRO A 168 5.54 -14.22 -27.38
N ASP A 169 5.32 -14.66 -28.63
CA ASP A 169 6.01 -15.81 -29.24
C ASP A 169 7.51 -15.58 -29.50
N ARG A 170 8.06 -14.42 -29.12
CA ARG A 170 9.48 -14.05 -29.22
C ARG A 170 10.18 -13.87 -27.87
N ILE A 171 9.62 -14.38 -26.78
CA ILE A 171 10.31 -14.44 -25.47
C ILE A 171 11.35 -15.59 -25.52
N ASP A 172 12.26 -15.54 -26.48
CA ASP A 172 13.34 -16.50 -26.66
C ASP A 172 14.67 -15.87 -26.21
N GLN A 173 15.31 -16.54 -25.26
CA GLN A 173 16.72 -16.49 -24.86
C GLN A 173 17.32 -15.19 -24.31
N GLN A 174 16.88 -13.98 -24.68
CA GLN A 174 17.43 -12.74 -24.12
C GLN A 174 16.91 -12.41 -22.70
N MET A 175 15.82 -13.06 -22.27
CA MET A 175 15.19 -12.86 -20.95
C MET A 175 15.87 -13.65 -19.83
N LEU A 176 16.87 -14.47 -20.16
CA LEU A 176 17.61 -15.35 -19.25
C LEU A 176 18.97 -14.73 -18.88
N LEU A 177 18.99 -13.44 -18.55
CA LEU A 177 20.11 -12.88 -17.80
C LEU A 177 20.10 -13.56 -16.43
N ALA A 178 21.02 -14.49 -16.31
CA ALA A 178 20.88 -15.70 -15.53
C ALA A 178 20.94 -15.46 -14.03
N LEU A 179 20.32 -16.41 -13.34
CA LEU A 179 20.51 -16.80 -11.94
C LEU A 179 21.93 -16.62 -11.35
N GLU A 180 22.98 -16.56 -12.18
CA GLU A 180 24.38 -16.60 -11.77
C GLU A 180 24.84 -15.33 -11.04
N ASP A 181 24.27 -14.16 -11.34
CA ASP A 181 24.69 -12.89 -10.73
C ASP A 181 23.71 -12.33 -9.70
N LEU A 182 22.53 -12.95 -9.49
CA LEU A 182 21.66 -12.49 -8.42
C LEU A 182 22.27 -12.83 -7.07
N SER A 183 22.39 -11.80 -6.21
CA SER A 183 22.79 -12.04 -4.84
C SER A 183 21.83 -13.07 -4.21
N ASN A 184 22.40 -14.14 -3.65
CA ASN A 184 21.64 -15.20 -3.01
C ASN A 184 20.65 -14.63 -1.97
N ASN A 185 20.96 -13.46 -1.38
CA ASN A 185 20.10 -12.77 -0.45
C ASN A 185 18.86 -12.16 -1.11
N THR A 186 19.00 -11.47 -2.25
CA THR A 186 17.87 -10.85 -2.97
C THR A 186 16.83 -11.90 -3.37
N VAL A 187 17.27 -13.01 -3.95
CA VAL A 187 16.35 -14.10 -4.35
C VAL A 187 15.68 -14.73 -3.13
N GLN A 188 16.43 -14.93 -2.04
CA GLN A 188 15.85 -15.48 -0.81
C GLN A 188 14.82 -14.53 -0.18
N GLN A 189 15.04 -13.23 -0.21
CA GLN A 189 14.05 -12.26 0.27
C GLN A 189 12.81 -12.23 -0.60
N ALA A 190 12.99 -12.28 -1.91
CA ALA A 190 11.89 -12.36 -2.87
C ALA A 190 11.07 -13.65 -2.64
N LEU A 191 11.73 -14.77 -2.35
CA LEU A 191 11.08 -16.03 -1.96
C LEU A 191 10.33 -15.90 -0.63
N ARG A 192 10.88 -15.21 0.39
CA ARG A 192 10.19 -14.99 1.67
C ARG A 192 8.89 -14.20 1.47
N ILE A 193 8.93 -13.12 0.69
CA ILE A 193 7.74 -12.32 0.36
C ILE A 193 6.72 -13.15 -0.42
N THR A 194 7.19 -13.92 -1.41
CA THR A 194 6.36 -14.83 -2.20
C THR A 194 5.66 -15.87 -1.32
N ASN A 195 6.42 -16.55 -0.47
CA ASN A 195 5.87 -17.56 0.45
C ASN A 195 4.87 -16.93 1.43
N ALA A 196 5.18 -15.76 1.99
CA ALA A 196 4.27 -15.04 2.87
C ALA A 196 2.96 -14.67 2.14
N THR A 197 3.05 -14.24 0.89
CA THR A 197 1.89 -13.93 0.03
C THR A 197 1.01 -15.16 -0.18
N LEU A 198 1.63 -16.30 -0.52
CA LEU A 198 0.94 -17.57 -0.73
C LEU A 198 0.30 -18.10 0.56
N THR A 199 0.98 -18.00 1.70
CA THR A 199 0.41 -18.43 3.00
C THR A 199 -0.77 -17.57 3.40
N ALA A 200 -0.67 -16.24 3.26
CA ALA A 200 -1.76 -15.33 3.55
C ALA A 200 -2.98 -15.56 2.63
N GLY A 201 -2.74 -15.88 1.35
CA GLY A 201 -3.79 -16.24 0.41
C GLY A 201 -4.50 -17.56 0.71
N LYS A 202 -3.81 -18.55 1.29
CA LYS A 202 -4.40 -19.85 1.67
C LYS A 202 -5.32 -19.72 2.90
N SER A 203 -4.93 -18.93 3.90
CA SER A 203 -5.73 -18.72 5.12
C SER A 203 -7.12 -18.15 4.84
N PHE A 204 -7.34 -17.53 3.69
CA PHE A 204 -8.64 -17.00 3.28
C PHE A 204 -9.60 -18.07 2.74
N GLY A 205 -9.10 -19.21 2.25
CA GLY A 205 -9.91 -20.21 1.54
C GLY A 205 -10.51 -21.33 2.39
N THR A 206 -10.10 -21.46 3.66
CA THR A 206 -10.44 -22.65 4.49
C THR A 206 -11.61 -22.41 5.46
N PHE A 207 -12.30 -21.26 5.38
CA PHE A 207 -13.45 -20.95 6.24
C PHE A 207 -14.81 -21.42 5.69
N GLY A 208 -14.82 -22.30 4.68
CA GLY A 208 -16.02 -22.89 4.09
C GLY A 208 -16.17 -24.37 4.41
N GLY A 209 -16.51 -24.70 5.65
CA GLY A 209 -16.82 -26.06 6.07
C GLY A 209 -17.52 -26.07 7.42
N ASP A 210 -18.86 -26.04 7.36
CA ASP A 210 -19.83 -26.29 8.43
C ASP A 210 -19.53 -25.75 9.83
N SER A 211 -20.13 -24.59 10.17
CA SER A 211 -21.33 -24.57 11.01
C SER A 211 -21.73 -23.15 11.43
N THR A 212 -22.92 -22.76 10.96
CA THR A 212 -23.91 -21.91 11.64
C THR A 212 -23.52 -20.55 12.24
N LYS A 213 -24.00 -19.53 11.54
CA LYS A 213 -24.64 -18.28 12.01
C LYS A 213 -23.74 -17.14 12.51
N GLN A 214 -23.88 -16.05 11.74
CA GLN A 214 -23.90 -14.66 12.20
C GLN A 214 -22.60 -14.12 12.78
N GLN A 215 -21.72 -13.68 11.88
CA GLN A 215 -21.34 -12.27 11.90
C GLN A 215 -20.89 -11.83 10.51
N ALA A 216 -21.71 -10.99 9.88
CA ALA A 216 -21.30 -10.15 8.77
C ALA A 216 -20.15 -9.26 9.24
N SER A 217 -18.92 -9.72 9.02
CA SER A 217 -17.71 -8.93 9.22
C SER A 217 -17.01 -8.84 7.86
N ASP A 218 -17.35 -7.74 7.20
CA ASP A 218 -16.58 -7.02 6.19
C ASP A 218 -15.67 -7.87 5.27
N PRO A 219 -16.05 -8.13 4.00
CA PRO A 219 -15.21 -8.83 3.02
C PRO A 219 -13.91 -8.07 2.66
N THR A 220 -13.65 -6.94 3.32
CA THR A 220 -12.44 -6.13 3.17
C THR A 220 -11.40 -6.35 4.26
N LEU A 221 -11.58 -7.31 5.19
CA LEU A 221 -10.54 -7.74 6.14
C LEU A 221 -9.39 -8.44 5.39
N ARG A 222 -8.62 -7.61 4.69
CA ARG A 222 -7.35 -7.91 4.04
C ARG A 222 -6.39 -8.41 5.11
N ALA A 223 -5.89 -9.63 4.96
CA ALA A 223 -4.85 -10.16 5.82
C ALA A 223 -3.63 -9.23 5.76
N LEU A 224 -3.43 -8.49 6.84
CA LEU A 224 -2.28 -7.63 7.04
C LEU A 224 -1.21 -8.48 7.72
N SER A 225 -0.13 -8.75 7.00
CA SER A 225 0.99 -9.55 7.49
C SER A 225 2.22 -8.67 7.59
N ILE A 226 2.94 -8.77 8.71
CA ILE A 226 4.23 -8.08 8.87
C ILE A 226 5.32 -9.05 8.45
N VAL A 227 6.07 -8.68 7.41
CA VAL A 227 7.20 -9.46 6.88
C VAL A 227 8.48 -8.69 7.18
N SER A 228 9.48 -9.35 7.76
CA SER A 228 10.78 -8.74 7.96
C SER A 228 11.77 -9.14 6.89
N CYS A 229 12.37 -8.16 6.24
CA CYS A 229 13.45 -8.33 5.27
C CYS A 229 14.78 -7.89 5.90
N ASN A 230 15.89 -8.50 5.51
CA ASN A 230 17.21 -8.17 6.04
C ASN A 230 17.94 -7.34 4.99
N GLU A 231 18.46 -6.17 5.33
CA GLU A 231 19.25 -5.40 4.37
C GLU A 231 20.61 -6.08 4.10
N GLU A 232 21.10 -6.04 2.86
CA GLU A 232 22.29 -6.78 2.42
C GLU A 232 23.64 -6.14 2.85
N SER A 233 23.60 -5.06 3.64
CA SER A 233 24.82 -4.43 4.15
C SER A 233 25.57 -5.35 5.11
N GLY A 234 26.68 -5.94 4.63
CA GLY A 234 27.52 -6.97 5.28
C GLY A 234 28.27 -6.56 6.56
N GLY A 235 27.58 -5.94 7.51
CA GLY A 235 28.05 -5.67 8.86
C GLY A 235 27.16 -6.34 9.92
N ASP A 236 27.70 -6.52 11.12
CA ASP A 236 27.04 -7.15 12.29
C ASP A 236 25.77 -6.40 12.78
N THR A 237 25.44 -5.27 12.14
CA THR A 237 24.23 -4.47 12.36
C THR A 237 23.37 -4.43 11.09
N ALA A 238 22.99 -5.59 10.55
CA ALA A 238 22.05 -5.65 9.44
C ALA A 238 20.72 -4.98 9.85
N SER A 239 20.40 -3.86 9.21
CA SER A 239 19.13 -3.16 9.41
C SER A 239 17.99 -4.07 9.00
N LYS A 240 17.11 -4.36 9.96
CA LYS A 240 15.86 -5.08 9.70
C LYS A 240 14.86 -4.12 9.06
N VAL A 241 14.44 -4.43 7.84
CA VAL A 241 13.37 -3.74 7.13
C VAL A 241 12.04 -4.39 7.53
N MET A 242 11.10 -3.59 8.02
CA MET A 242 9.77 -4.04 8.43
C MET A 242 8.77 -3.70 7.33
N CYS A 243 8.15 -4.72 6.75
CA CYS A 243 7.21 -4.54 5.65
C CYS A 243 5.79 -4.89 6.10
N GLU A 244 4.83 -4.05 5.73
CA GLU A 244 3.40 -4.31 5.84
C GLU A 244 2.91 -4.87 4.51
N MET A 245 2.39 -6.10 4.53
CA MET A 245 1.90 -6.77 3.33
C MET A 245 0.39 -6.93 3.39
N LYS A 246 -0.24 -6.57 2.28
CA LYS A 246 -1.69 -6.61 2.10
C LYS A 246 -2.04 -7.47 0.91
N VAL A 247 -2.64 -8.63 1.18
CA VAL A 247 -2.92 -9.65 0.16
C VAL A 247 -4.39 -9.60 -0.26
N SER A 248 -4.63 -9.69 -1.56
CA SER A 248 -5.94 -9.79 -2.19
C SER A 248 -5.94 -10.93 -3.21
N ARG A 249 -6.98 -11.76 -3.18
CA ARG A 249 -7.17 -12.83 -4.17
C ARG A 249 -8.05 -12.28 -5.29
N HIS A 250 -7.57 -12.33 -6.53
CA HIS A 250 -8.32 -11.87 -7.71
C HIS A 250 -9.05 -13.03 -8.38
N THR A 251 -8.39 -14.19 -8.52
CA THR A 251 -8.98 -15.45 -9.00
C THR A 251 -8.51 -16.62 -8.14
N GLU A 252 -9.03 -17.82 -8.37
CA GLU A 252 -8.55 -19.04 -7.69
C GLU A 252 -7.06 -19.30 -7.94
N GLN A 253 -6.55 -18.83 -9.08
CA GLN A 253 -5.18 -19.04 -9.52
C GLN A 253 -4.29 -17.82 -9.31
N THR A 254 -4.84 -16.63 -9.09
CA THR A 254 -4.08 -15.38 -9.02
C THR A 254 -4.28 -14.64 -7.70
N THR A 255 -3.17 -14.38 -7.02
CA THR A 255 -3.11 -13.57 -5.80
C THR A 255 -2.22 -12.36 -6.03
N VAL A 256 -2.70 -11.19 -5.63
CA VAL A 256 -1.98 -9.93 -5.70
C VAL A 256 -1.71 -9.44 -4.28
N ALA A 257 -0.46 -9.09 -3.98
CA ALA A 257 -0.08 -8.47 -2.73
C ALA A 257 0.59 -7.13 -2.97
N VAL A 258 0.34 -6.20 -2.05
CA VAL A 258 1.04 -4.92 -1.99
C VAL A 258 1.86 -4.93 -0.71
N VAL A 259 3.17 -4.75 -0.85
CA VAL A 259 4.13 -4.75 0.25
C VAL A 259 4.68 -3.34 0.38
N ARG A 260 4.52 -2.74 1.56
CA ARG A 260 4.94 -1.39 1.87
C ARG A 260 6.02 -1.41 2.94
N ASP A 261 7.07 -0.61 2.77
CA ASP A 261 8.04 -0.37 3.83
C ASP A 261 7.40 0.46 4.94
N VAL A 262 7.38 -0.08 6.16
CA VAL A 262 6.90 0.57 7.38
C VAL A 262 7.98 0.63 8.45
N THR A 263 9.25 0.47 8.08
CA THR A 263 10.41 0.47 8.99
C THR A 263 10.46 1.74 9.82
N GLU A 264 10.32 2.90 9.19
CA GLU A 264 10.35 4.18 9.91
C GLU A 264 9.16 4.32 10.87
N ARG A 265 7.95 3.96 10.41
CA ARG A 265 6.75 3.97 11.26
C ARG A 265 6.93 3.08 12.48
N TYR A 266 7.50 1.89 12.30
CA TYR A 266 7.74 0.95 13.39
C TYR A 266 8.83 1.45 14.35
N ARG A 267 9.92 2.02 13.83
CA ARG A 267 10.98 2.64 14.66
C ARG A 267 10.45 3.80 15.49
N ARG A 268 9.62 4.67 14.90
CA ARG A 268 8.95 5.77 15.63
C ARG A 268 8.03 5.24 16.72
N PHE A 269 7.22 4.23 16.39
CA PHE A 269 6.33 3.60 17.36
C PHE A 269 7.09 2.95 18.53
N GLU A 270 8.21 2.26 18.27
CA GLU A 270 9.04 1.71 19.34
C GLU A 270 9.68 2.80 20.20
N ALA A 271 10.17 3.88 19.60
CA ALA A 271 10.73 5.01 20.33
C ALA A 271 9.68 5.67 21.23
N GLU A 272 8.48 5.94 20.71
CA GLU A 272 7.35 6.45 21.48
C GLU A 272 6.97 5.52 22.62
N ARG A 273 6.91 4.20 22.36
CA ARG A 273 6.63 3.19 23.39
C ARG A 273 7.68 3.19 24.50
N ARG A 274 8.96 3.36 24.19
CA ARG A 274 10.04 3.44 25.20
C ARG A 274 9.91 4.70 26.04
N VAL A 275 9.69 5.85 25.40
CA VAL A 275 9.46 7.13 26.10
C VAL A 275 8.23 7.04 27.01
N HIS A 276 7.16 6.40 26.54
CA HIS A 276 5.95 6.20 27.32
C HIS A 276 6.19 5.28 28.53
N ALA A 277 6.90 4.18 28.34
CA ALA A 277 7.26 3.26 29.42
C ALA A 277 8.15 3.94 30.48
N GLU A 278 9.13 4.74 30.06
CA GLU A 278 9.97 5.52 30.97
C GLU A 278 9.16 6.58 31.74
N THR A 279 8.23 7.24 31.07
CA THR A 279 7.34 8.22 31.71
C THR A 279 6.48 7.55 32.80
N ILE A 280 5.92 6.37 32.51
CA ILE A 280 5.17 5.58 33.50
C ILE A 280 6.08 5.16 34.66
N ALA A 281 7.32 4.75 34.39
CA ALA A 281 8.28 4.40 35.44
C ALA A 281 8.57 5.59 36.36
N ARG A 282 8.88 6.77 35.81
CA ARG A 282 9.10 8.01 36.58
C ARG A 282 7.88 8.41 37.40
N GLN A 283 6.67 8.24 36.86
CA GLN A 283 5.44 8.49 37.62
C GLN A 283 5.30 7.52 38.80
N ARG A 284 5.59 6.23 38.59
CA ARG A 284 5.57 5.22 39.67
C ARG A 284 6.60 5.52 40.74
N ASP A 285 7.81 5.92 40.36
CA ASP A 285 8.88 6.29 41.29
C ASP A 285 8.49 7.53 42.08
N MET A 286 7.95 8.56 41.43
CA MET A 286 7.42 9.75 42.09
C MET A 286 6.30 9.42 43.08
N HIS A 287 5.36 8.55 42.70
CA HIS A 287 4.31 8.08 43.61
C HIS A 287 4.87 7.29 44.79
N THR A 288 5.89 6.47 44.57
CA THR A 288 6.55 5.68 45.61
C THR A 288 7.34 6.58 46.56
N ALA A 289 8.10 7.54 46.04
CA ALA A 289 8.80 8.55 46.82
C ALA A 289 7.82 9.38 47.67
N ASN A 290 6.74 9.86 47.06
CA ASN A 290 5.69 10.58 47.78
C ASN A 290 5.04 9.74 48.89
N ARG A 291 4.82 8.44 48.64
CA ARG A 291 4.32 7.53 49.67
C ARG A 291 5.34 7.33 50.79
N PHE A 292 6.62 7.17 50.46
CA PHE A 292 7.69 7.03 51.44
C PHE A 292 7.81 8.27 52.32
N THR A 293 7.86 9.46 51.74
CA THR A 293 7.90 10.72 52.50
C THR A 293 6.69 10.86 53.42
N ARG A 294 5.48 10.50 52.96
CA ARG A 294 4.28 10.48 53.82
C ARG A 294 4.42 9.49 54.97
N HIS A 295 4.98 8.31 54.72
CA HIS A 295 5.23 7.31 55.76
C HIS A 295 6.28 7.78 56.77
N GLU A 296 7.39 8.37 56.33
CA GLU A 296 8.44 8.90 57.20
C GLU A 296 7.93 10.06 58.06
N VAL A 297 7.20 11.02 57.47
CA VAL A 297 6.58 12.12 58.21
C VAL A 297 5.59 11.58 59.25
N LYS A 298 4.75 10.59 58.88
CA LYS A 298 3.83 9.95 59.82
C LYS A 298 4.57 9.29 60.98
N ASN A 299 5.65 8.55 60.69
CA ASN A 299 6.44 7.85 61.69
C ASN A 299 7.14 8.83 62.63
N GLY A 300 7.72 9.91 62.10
CA GLY A 300 8.34 10.98 62.90
C GLY A 300 7.34 11.69 63.81
N LEU A 301 6.13 11.98 63.32
CA LEU A 301 5.06 12.56 64.12
C LEU A 301 4.60 11.60 65.24
N LEU A 302 4.43 10.32 64.95
CA LEU A 302 4.05 9.32 65.96
C LEU A 302 5.13 9.17 67.03
N SER A 303 6.40 9.14 66.66
CA SER A 303 7.53 9.11 67.60
C SER A 303 7.57 10.36 68.49
N SER A 304 7.32 11.54 67.92
CA SER A 304 7.25 12.80 68.68
C SER A 304 6.10 12.82 69.68
N ILE A 305 4.92 12.29 69.30
CA ILE A 305 3.77 12.16 70.21
C ILE A 305 4.10 11.22 71.37
N GLU A 306 4.75 10.09 71.10
CA GLU A 306 5.16 9.14 72.14
C GLU A 306 6.17 9.78 73.09
N LEU A 307 7.17 10.49 72.58
CA LEU A 307 8.15 11.20 73.38
C LEU A 307 7.48 12.24 74.30
N CYS A 308 6.54 13.04 73.78
CA CYS A 308 5.75 13.98 74.57
C CYS A 308 4.92 13.27 75.67
N ARG A 309 4.38 12.08 75.38
CA ARG A 309 3.64 11.27 76.36
C ARG A 309 4.56 10.74 77.46
N THR A 310 5.72 10.20 77.13
CA THR A 310 6.73 9.73 78.08
C THR A 310 7.26 10.86 78.96
N LEU A 311 7.50 12.03 78.36
CA LEU A 311 7.95 13.22 79.07
C LEU A 311 6.86 13.76 80.00
N GLY A 312 5.60 13.79 79.54
CA GLY A 312 4.44 14.13 80.36
C GLY A 312 4.22 13.17 81.54
N GLN A 313 4.45 11.87 81.34
CA GLN A 313 4.42 10.88 82.43
C GLN A 313 5.56 11.10 83.43
N SER A 314 6.79 11.28 82.95
CA SER A 314 7.96 11.53 83.80
C SER A 314 7.81 12.83 84.61
N LEU A 315 7.24 13.89 84.04
CA LEU A 315 6.93 15.13 84.77
C LEU A 315 5.84 14.93 85.83
N LYS A 316 4.82 14.09 85.57
CA LYS A 316 3.81 13.74 86.58
C LYS A 316 4.42 12.95 87.74
N GLU A 317 5.27 11.97 87.44
CA GLU A 317 6.02 11.19 88.44
C GLU A 317 6.89 12.11 89.31
N LEU A 318 7.70 12.97 88.69
CA LEU A 318 8.54 13.94 89.40
C LEU A 318 7.70 14.87 90.29
N ARG A 319 6.59 15.37 89.76
CA ARG A 319 5.66 16.21 90.53
C ARG A 319 5.10 15.48 91.73
N THR A 320 4.69 14.21 91.58
CA THR A 320 4.18 13.41 92.70
C THR A 320 5.23 13.21 93.79
N VAL A 321 6.49 12.96 93.44
CA VAL A 321 7.62 12.87 94.39
C VAL A 321 7.79 14.19 95.14
N MET A 322 7.82 15.32 94.43
CA MET A 322 7.96 16.64 95.06
C MET A 322 6.80 17.00 95.98
N THR A 323 5.55 16.65 95.63
CA THR A 323 4.38 16.94 96.48
C THR A 323 4.23 15.95 97.64
N GLY A 324 4.66 14.70 97.49
CA GLY A 324 4.64 13.69 98.55
C GLY A 324 5.56 14.05 99.72
N ASN A 325 6.67 14.74 99.44
CA ASN A 325 7.63 15.19 100.46
C ASN A 325 7.21 16.46 101.24
N LYS A 326 6.03 17.05 100.99
CA LYS A 326 5.57 18.23 101.74
C LYS A 326 4.97 17.92 103.13
N SER A 327 4.88 16.65 103.53
CA SER A 327 4.32 16.25 104.84
C SER A 327 5.37 15.92 105.92
N SER A 328 6.68 15.98 105.62
CA SER A 328 7.75 15.80 106.60
C SER A 328 8.70 17.01 106.63
N ASN A 329 8.85 17.56 107.84
CA ASN A 329 9.69 18.65 108.30
C ASN A 329 10.74 19.33 107.37
N VAL A 330 10.76 20.66 107.51
CA VAL A 330 11.59 21.69 106.86
C VAL A 330 13.09 21.58 107.19
N ALA A 331 13.74 20.47 106.88
CA ALA A 331 15.20 20.40 106.94
C ALA A 331 15.77 19.68 105.72
N SER A 332 16.43 20.47 104.88
CA SER A 332 17.28 20.08 103.76
C SER A 332 16.59 19.92 102.38
N GLN A 333 16.31 21.06 101.74
CA GLN A 333 15.98 21.13 100.31
C GLN A 333 17.08 20.54 99.40
N ASP A 334 18.33 20.48 99.88
CA ASP A 334 19.47 19.97 99.11
C ASP A 334 19.43 18.44 98.91
N SER A 335 18.84 17.67 99.85
CA SER A 335 18.73 16.21 99.67
C SER A 335 17.68 15.84 98.61
N VAL A 336 16.60 16.62 98.51
CA VAL A 336 15.53 16.37 97.53
C VAL A 336 16.01 16.67 96.11
N LEU A 337 16.87 17.69 95.93
CA LEU A 337 17.50 17.99 94.65
C LEU A 337 18.55 16.94 94.26
N SER A 338 19.28 16.40 95.23
CA SER A 338 20.21 15.28 95.03
C SER A 338 19.48 14.02 94.53
N ASP A 339 18.42 13.59 95.22
CA ASP A 339 17.66 12.38 94.87
C ASP A 339 16.96 12.52 93.52
N ALA A 340 16.40 13.69 93.20
CA ALA A 340 15.78 13.95 91.90
C ALA A 340 16.81 13.88 90.76
N ARG A 341 18.04 14.33 91.00
CA ARG A 341 19.13 14.30 90.02
C ARG A 341 19.63 12.87 89.79
N GLU A 342 19.83 12.10 90.86
CA GLU A 342 20.25 10.70 90.76
C GLU A 342 19.18 9.81 90.11
N PHE A 343 17.89 10.11 90.34
CA PHE A 343 16.78 9.42 89.66
C PHE A 343 16.72 9.74 88.16
N LEU A 344 16.97 11.00 87.77
CA LEU A 344 17.02 11.41 86.37
C LEU A 344 18.22 10.78 85.64
N ASP A 345 19.41 10.76 86.25
CA ASP A 345 20.60 10.15 85.65
C ASP A 345 20.43 8.63 85.48
N ASN A 346 19.88 7.93 86.48
CA ASN A 346 19.65 6.49 86.39
C ASN A 346 18.59 6.09 85.34
N LYS A 347 17.61 6.96 85.08
CA LYS A 347 16.58 6.72 84.05
C LYS A 347 17.09 7.06 82.65
N ALA A 348 17.92 8.10 82.52
CA ALA A 348 18.58 8.47 81.25
C ALA A 348 19.58 7.42 80.76
N LEU A 349 20.21 6.65 81.66
CA LEU A 349 21.14 5.57 81.32
C LEU A 349 20.47 4.24 80.92
N LYS A 350 19.15 4.10 81.13
CA LYS A 350 18.39 2.86 80.83
C LYS A 350 17.43 2.99 79.65
N SER A 351 17.20 4.20 79.17
CA SER A 351 16.52 4.50 77.90
C SER A 351 17.52 4.55 76.77
#